data_AF-A0A4W5Q9P5-F1
#
_entry.id   AF-A0A4W5Q9P5-F1
#
_cell.length_a   1.000
_cell.length_b   1.000
_cell.length_c   1.000
_cell.angle_alpha   90.00
_cell.angle_beta   90.00
_cell.angle_gamma   90.00
#
_symmetry.space_group_name_H-M   'P 1'
#
loop_
_entity.id
_entity.type
_entity.pdbx_description
1 polymer ?
#
loop_
_entity_poly.entity_id
_entity_poly.type
_entity_poly.pdbx_seq_one_letter_code
_entity_poly.pdbx_strand_id
1 'polypeptide(L)'
;MKDCFSEMCVEIHVSVTDMAERFYSELRRRYYTTPTSYLELINLYLAMLGEKRQQLVAARDRVKNGLTKLLETNVLVDKMKIDLSALEPVLKQKSIDVNALMGKLAVDQESADMVGIEWS
;
A
#
# COMPACT_ATOMS: atom_id res chain seq x y z
N MET A 1 12.56 1.26 -30.71
CA MET A 1 12.06 2.34 -29.81
C MET A 1 12.80 3.65 -30.04
N LYS A 2 14.15 3.65 -30.10
CA LYS A 2 14.92 4.84 -30.45
C LYS A 2 14.60 5.36 -31.86
N ASP A 3 14.46 4.45 -32.84
CA ASP A 3 14.22 4.82 -34.24
C ASP A 3 12.84 5.46 -34.45
N CYS A 4 11.78 4.82 -33.93
CA CYS A 4 10.42 5.38 -33.94
C CYS A 4 10.34 6.74 -33.20
N PHE A 5 11.08 6.91 -32.10
CA PHE A 5 11.15 8.20 -31.41
C PHE A 5 11.82 9.27 -32.29
N SER A 6 12.94 8.96 -32.93
CA SER A 6 13.60 9.90 -33.85
C SER A 6 12.72 10.25 -35.04
N GLU A 7 12.02 9.28 -35.62
CA GLU A 7 11.08 9.50 -36.73
C GLU A 7 9.95 10.45 -36.30
N MET A 8 9.34 10.22 -35.13
CA MET A 8 8.31 11.09 -34.58
C MET A 8 8.82 12.51 -34.33
N CYS A 9 10.03 12.69 -33.79
CA CYS A 9 10.61 14.02 -33.60
C CYS A 9 10.79 14.75 -34.94
N VAL A 10 11.27 14.06 -35.97
CA VAL A 10 11.41 14.62 -37.33
C VAL A 10 10.05 15.04 -37.88
N GLU A 11 9.05 14.16 -37.80
CA GLU A 11 7.69 14.44 -38.29
C GLU A 11 7.08 15.66 -37.59
N ILE A 12 7.18 15.73 -36.26
CA ILE A 12 6.69 16.87 -35.48
C ILE A 12 7.40 18.15 -35.91
N HIS A 13 8.74 18.12 -36.03
CA HIS A 13 9.50 19.33 -36.39
C HIS A 13 9.14 19.86 -37.79
N VAL A 14 9.00 18.95 -38.77
CA VAL A 14 8.58 19.30 -40.14
C VAL A 14 7.17 19.87 -40.14
N SER A 15 6.23 19.28 -39.38
CA SER A 15 4.85 19.77 -39.30
C SER A 15 4.75 21.21 -38.78
N VAL A 16 5.65 21.61 -37.87
CA VAL A 16 5.71 22.98 -37.34
C VAL A 16 6.24 23.95 -38.39
N THR A 17 7.16 23.51 -39.25
CA THR A 17 7.63 24.31 -40.39
C THR A 17 6.49 24.59 -41.37
N ASP A 18 5.71 23.56 -41.74
CA ASP A 18 4.54 23.73 -42.61
C ASP A 18 3.49 24.66 -41.97
N MET A 19 3.28 24.53 -40.66
CA MET A 19 2.39 25.42 -39.92
C MET A 19 2.90 26.87 -39.88
N ALA A 20 4.21 27.08 -39.80
CA ALA A 20 4.80 28.41 -39.81
C ALA A 20 4.56 29.14 -41.14
N GLU A 21 4.61 28.42 -42.28
CA GLU A 21 4.26 28.96 -43.59
C GLU A 21 2.78 29.33 -43.69
N ARG A 22 1.90 28.45 -43.20
CA ARG A 22 0.46 28.74 -43.14
C ARG A 22 0.16 29.96 -42.28
N PHE A 23 0.76 30.03 -41.09
CA PHE A 23 0.61 31.14 -40.17
C PHE A 23 1.08 32.47 -40.78
N TYR A 24 2.17 32.44 -41.54
CA TYR A 24 2.62 33.58 -42.33
C TYR A 24 1.59 33.98 -43.40
N SER A 25 1.01 33.01 -44.11
CA SER A 25 0.07 33.30 -45.19
C SER A 25 -1.20 33.98 -44.68
N GLU A 26 -1.70 33.54 -43.52
CA GLU A 26 -2.96 33.99 -42.92
C GLU A 26 -2.80 35.30 -42.15
N LEU A 27 -1.75 35.41 -41.33
CA LEU A 27 -1.60 36.49 -40.34
C LEU A 27 -0.41 37.40 -40.63
N ARG A 28 0.36 37.12 -41.68
CA ARG A 28 1.59 37.85 -42.06
C ARG A 28 2.67 37.88 -40.96
N ARG A 29 2.55 37.06 -39.91
CA ARG A 29 3.53 36.97 -38.81
C ARG A 29 4.50 35.81 -39.07
N ARG A 30 5.80 36.09 -38.99
CA ARG A 30 6.85 35.09 -39.21
C ARG A 30 7.09 34.30 -37.92
N TYR A 31 7.27 32.99 -38.07
CA TYR A 31 7.75 32.09 -37.04
C TYR A 31 8.80 31.19 -37.66
N TYR A 32 9.85 30.84 -36.92
CA TYR A 32 10.98 30.08 -37.43
C TYR A 32 11.27 28.90 -36.52
N THR A 33 11.47 27.73 -37.13
CA THR A 33 12.08 26.59 -36.46
C THR A 33 13.59 26.68 -36.62
N THR A 34 14.33 26.31 -35.58
CA THR A 34 15.80 26.32 -35.60
C THR A 34 16.31 24.95 -35.17
N PRO A 35 17.55 24.56 -35.54
CA PRO A 35 18.15 23.34 -35.00
C PRO A 35 18.17 23.32 -33.46
N THR A 36 18.27 24.49 -32.82
CA THR A 36 18.18 24.61 -31.35
C THR A 36 16.81 24.21 -30.83
N SER A 37 15.72 24.69 -31.44
CA SER A 37 14.35 24.31 -31.01
C SER A 37 14.06 22.82 -31.23
N TYR A 38 14.73 22.18 -32.20
CA TYR A 38 14.68 20.72 -32.37
C TYR A 38 15.35 19.97 -31.20
N LEU A 39 16.51 20.43 -30.75
CA LEU A 39 17.19 19.84 -29.59
C LEU A 39 16.39 20.05 -28.30
N GLU A 40 15.76 21.21 -28.15
CA GLU A 40 14.85 21.49 -27.03
C GLU A 40 13.66 20.53 -27.02
N LEU A 41 13.04 20.25 -28.18
CA LEU A 41 11.97 19.26 -28.32
C LEU A 41 12.41 17.88 -27.81
N ILE A 42 13.58 17.40 -28.23
CA ILE A 42 14.12 16.10 -27.82
C ILE A 42 14.34 16.07 -26.30
N ASN A 43 15.00 17.09 -25.76
CA ASN A 43 15.28 17.17 -24.33
C ASN A 43 14.02 17.23 -23.49
N LEU A 44 13.02 18.03 -23.92
CA LEU A 44 11.74 18.14 -23.25
C LEU A 44 11.02 16.79 -23.22
N TYR A 45 10.96 16.09 -24.35
CA TYR A 45 10.32 14.78 -24.41
C TYR A 45 11.03 13.76 -23.52
N LEU A 46 12.36 13.72 -23.53
CA LEU A 46 13.12 12.81 -22.66
C LEU A 46 12.86 13.09 -21.18
N ALA A 47 12.80 14.36 -20.78
CA ALA A 47 12.46 14.75 -19.42
C ALA A 47 11.04 14.29 -19.03
N MET A 48 10.05 14.58 -19.87
CA MET A 48 8.66 14.15 -19.65
C MET A 48 8.52 12.62 -19.59
N LEU A 49 9.23 11.90 -20.46
CA LEU A 49 9.23 10.44 -20.47
C LEU A 49 9.83 9.88 -19.19
N GLY A 50 10.92 10.48 -18.70
CA GLY A 50 11.53 10.14 -17.41
C GLY A 50 10.54 10.33 -16.25
N GLU A 51 9.88 11.48 -16.21
CA GLU A 51 8.87 11.80 -15.20
C GLU A 51 7.70 10.81 -15.23
N LYS A 52 7.15 10.52 -16.42
CA LYS A 52 6.04 9.57 -16.57
C LYS A 52 6.43 8.15 -16.15
N ARG A 53 7.66 7.71 -16.45
CA ARG A 53 8.16 6.43 -15.98
C ARG A 53 8.27 6.40 -14.45
N GLN A 54 8.78 7.46 -13.82
CA GLN A 54 8.84 7.54 -12.37
C GLN A 54 7.45 7.49 -11.72
N GLN A 55 6.47 8.21 -12.28
CA GLN A 55 5.07 8.18 -11.82
C GLN A 55 4.50 6.75 -11.88
N LEU A 56 4.73 6.03 -12.97
CA LEU A 56 4.28 4.64 -13.13
C LEU A 56 4.97 3.69 -12.13
N VAL A 57 6.28 3.81 -11.96
CA VAL A 57 7.04 3.00 -11.00
C VAL A 57 6.54 3.23 -9.59
N ALA A 58 6.37 4.49 -9.18
CA ALA A 58 5.85 4.84 -7.86
C ALA A 58 4.43 4.30 -7.62
N ALA A 59 3.54 4.40 -8.61
CA ALA A 59 2.20 3.82 -8.51
C ALA A 59 2.23 2.29 -8.36
N ARG A 60 3.08 1.62 -9.16
CA ARG A 60 3.29 0.17 -9.07
C ARG A 60 3.83 -0.24 -7.71
N ASP A 61 4.83 0.47 -7.19
CA ASP A 61 5.41 0.21 -5.87
C ASP A 61 4.41 0.41 -4.74
N ARG A 62 3.56 1.45 -4.82
CA ARG A 62 2.48 1.68 -3.86
C ARG A 62 1.53 0.48 -3.80
N VAL A 63 1.09 -0.03 -4.97
CA VAL A 63 0.19 -1.19 -5.03
C VAL A 63 0.88 -2.44 -4.51
N LYS A 64 2.13 -2.69 -4.93
CA LYS A 64 2.92 -3.84 -4.46
C LYS A 64 3.06 -3.82 -2.93
N ASN A 65 3.43 -2.68 -2.36
CA ASN A 65 3.61 -2.54 -0.91
C ASN A 65 2.29 -2.76 -0.16
N GLY A 66 1.19 -2.21 -0.67
CA GLY A 66 -0.14 -2.45 -0.10
C GLY A 66 -0.51 -3.94 -0.10
N LEU A 67 -0.29 -4.62 -1.22
CA LEU A 67 -0.56 -6.06 -1.34
C LEU A 67 0.30 -6.89 -0.37
N THR A 68 1.59 -6.58 -0.25
CA THR A 68 2.48 -7.24 0.71
C THR A 68 1.96 -7.09 2.14
N LYS A 69 1.54 -5.89 2.54
CA LYS A 69 1.00 -5.64 3.88
C LYS A 69 -0.30 -6.41 4.13
N LEU A 70 -1.17 -6.54 3.13
CA LEU A 70 -2.38 -7.35 3.25
C LEU A 70 -2.06 -8.84 3.44
N LEU A 71 -1.08 -9.36 2.69
CA LEU A 71 -0.62 -10.75 2.85
C LEU A 71 -0.02 -11.00 4.24
N GLU A 72 0.86 -10.12 4.72
CA GLU A 72 1.41 -10.18 6.07
C GLU A 72 0.30 -10.18 7.14
N THR A 73 -0.71 -9.32 6.96
CA THR A 73 -1.84 -9.21 7.88
C THR A 73 -2.69 -10.49 7.90
N ASN A 74 -2.95 -11.09 6.73
CA ASN A 74 -3.68 -12.35 6.66
C ASN A 74 -2.95 -13.48 7.41
N VAL A 75 -1.64 -13.60 7.21
CA VAL A 75 -0.82 -14.60 7.94
C VAL A 75 -0.89 -14.36 9.45
N LEU A 76 -0.81 -13.11 9.89
CA LEU A 76 -0.93 -12.77 11.31
C LEU A 76 -2.31 -13.13 11.87
N VAL A 77 -3.38 -12.79 11.15
CA VAL A 77 -4.76 -13.09 11.55
C VAL A 77 -4.98 -14.59 11.65
N ASP A 78 -4.47 -15.38 10.71
CA ASP A 78 -4.61 -16.84 10.75
C ASP A 78 -3.85 -17.45 11.93
N LYS A 79 -2.67 -16.92 12.27
CA LYS A 79 -1.96 -17.30 13.51
C LYS A 79 -2.77 -16.96 14.75
N MET A 80 -3.33 -15.74 14.83
CA MET A 80 -4.14 -15.32 15.98
C MET A 80 -5.39 -16.18 16.16
N LYS A 81 -6.03 -16.63 15.08
CA LYS A 81 -7.17 -17.56 15.16
C LYS A 81 -6.76 -18.88 15.79
N ILE A 82 -5.61 -19.44 15.39
CA ILE A 82 -5.09 -20.68 15.96
C ILE A 82 -4.81 -20.51 17.46
N ASP A 83 -4.14 -19.42 17.83
CA ASP A 83 -3.81 -19.11 19.22
C ASP A 83 -5.08 -18.96 20.08
N LEU A 84 -6.11 -18.29 19.58
CA LEU A 84 -7.41 -18.14 20.27
C LEU A 84 -8.12 -19.48 20.46
N SER A 85 -8.18 -20.32 19.42
CA SER A 85 -8.78 -21.66 19.52
C SER A 85 -8.05 -22.56 20.51
N ALA A 86 -6.73 -22.43 20.62
CA ALA A 86 -5.95 -23.17 21.61
C ALA A 86 -6.17 -22.66 23.05
N LEU A 87 -6.43 -21.36 23.22
CA LEU A 87 -6.65 -20.75 24.54
C LEU A 87 -8.03 -21.06 25.13
N GLU A 88 -9.04 -21.24 24.28
CA GLU A 88 -10.43 -21.47 24.68
C GLU A 88 -10.63 -22.65 25.65
N PRO A 89 -10.11 -23.88 25.40
CA PRO A 89 -10.26 -24.99 26.34
C PRO A 89 -9.49 -24.76 27.65
N VAL A 90 -8.34 -24.09 27.58
CA VAL A 90 -7.53 -23.77 28.78
C VAL A 90 -8.29 -22.82 29.71
N LEU A 91 -8.96 -21.80 29.17
CA LEU A 91 -9.80 -20.91 29.96
C LEU A 91 -11.00 -21.65 30.58
N LYS A 92 -11.67 -22.52 29.82
CA LYS A 92 -12.78 -23.33 30.34
C LYS A 92 -12.31 -24.20 31.51
N GLN A 93 -11.19 -24.90 31.37
CA GLN A 93 -10.65 -25.74 32.43
C GLN A 93 -10.30 -24.92 33.67
N LYS A 94 -9.57 -23.81 33.50
CA LYS A 94 -9.22 -22.94 34.64
C LYS A 94 -10.45 -22.37 35.34
N SER A 95 -11.51 -22.03 34.61
CA SER A 95 -12.77 -21.58 35.22
C SER A 95 -13.42 -22.69 36.06
N ILE A 96 -13.41 -23.94 35.59
CA ILE A 96 -13.92 -25.09 36.34
C ILE A 96 -13.09 -25.29 37.61
N ASP A 97 -11.76 -25.26 37.49
CA ASP A 97 -10.83 -25.46 38.60
C ASP A 97 -11.03 -24.38 39.68
N VAL A 98 -11.18 -23.11 39.28
CA VAL A 98 -11.46 -21.99 40.20
C VAL A 98 -12.80 -22.18 40.90
N ASN A 99 -13.86 -22.55 40.18
CA ASN A 99 -15.18 -22.80 40.77
C ASN A 99 -15.14 -23.96 41.78
N ALA A 100 -14.40 -25.03 41.46
CA ALA A 100 -14.22 -26.16 42.37
C ALA A 100 -13.44 -25.78 43.63
N LEU A 101 -12.41 -24.92 43.49
CA LEU A 101 -11.64 -24.40 44.63
C LEU A 101 -12.51 -23.54 45.55
N MET A 102 -13.34 -22.66 44.98
CA MET A 102 -14.30 -21.84 45.72
C MET A 102 -15.31 -22.69 46.50
N GLY A 103 -15.80 -23.78 45.89
CA GLY A 103 -16.72 -24.71 46.57
C GLY A 103 -16.08 -25.39 47.78
N LYS A 104 -14.82 -25.84 47.68
CA LYS A 104 -14.09 -26.43 48.81
C LYS A 104 -13.84 -25.42 49.92
N LEU A 105 -13.44 -24.19 49.57
CA LEU A 105 -13.23 -23.13 50.55
C LEU A 105 -14.50 -22.79 51.33
N ALA A 106 -15.67 -22.82 50.71
CA ALA A 106 -16.94 -22.59 51.40
C ALA A 106 -17.23 -23.66 52.46
N VAL A 107 -16.99 -24.94 52.15
CA VAL A 107 -17.16 -26.05 53.09
C VAL A 107 -16.13 -25.99 54.23
N ASP A 108 -14.88 -25.69 53.89
CA ASP A 108 -13.81 -25.54 54.89
C ASP A 108 -14.08 -24.34 55.82
N GLN A 109 -14.65 -23.24 55.31
CA GLN A 109 -15.07 -22.11 56.12
C GLN A 109 -16.23 -22.47 57.06
N GLU A 110 -17.27 -23.14 56.57
CA GLU A 110 -18.44 -23.52 57.37
C GLU A 110 -18.08 -24.52 58.48
N SER A 111 -17.15 -25.43 58.19
CA SER A 111 -16.61 -26.37 59.19
C SER A 111 -15.69 -25.68 60.20
N ALA A 112 -14.87 -24.71 59.80
CA ALA A 112 -14.09 -23.89 60.73
C ALA A 112 -14.98 -23.02 61.65
N ASP A 113 -16.07 -22.47 61.10
CA ASP A 113 -17.04 -21.69 61.87
C ASP A 113 -17.80 -22.57 62.86
N MET A 114 -18.19 -23.80 62.50
CA MET A 114 -18.78 -24.77 63.43
C MET A 114 -17.83 -25.16 64.56
N VAL A 115 -16.57 -25.46 64.24
CA VAL A 115 -15.55 -25.78 65.26
C VAL A 115 -15.34 -24.57 66.18
N GLY A 116 -15.28 -23.34 65.64
CA GLY A 116 -15.18 -22.11 66.42
C GLY A 116 -16.34 -21.89 67.40
N ILE A 117 -17.56 -22.34 67.05
CA ILE A 117 -18.73 -22.32 67.93
C ILE A 117 -18.65 -23.43 69.00
N GLU A 118 -18.05 -24.59 68.68
CA GLU A 118 -17.92 -25.73 69.60
C GLU A 118 -16.86 -25.51 70.70
N TRP A 119 -15.87 -24.63 70.47
CA TRP A 119 -14.83 -24.27 71.46
C TRP A 119 -15.11 -22.96 72.22
N SER A 120 -16.28 -22.34 72.04
CA SER A 120 -16.73 -21.12 72.75
C SER A 120 -17.83 -21.41 73.76
#